data_AF-A0A401ZU69-F1
#
_entry.id   AF-A0A401ZU69-F1
#
_cell.length_a   1.000
_cell.length_b   1.000
_cell.length_c   1.000
_cell.angle_alpha   90.00
_cell.angle_beta   90.00
_cell.angle_gamma   90.00
#
_symmetry.space_group_name_H-M   'P 1'
#
loop_
_entity.id
_entity.type
_entity.pdbx_description
1 polymer ?
#
loop_
_entity_poly.entity_id
_entity_poly.type
_entity_poly.pdbx_seq_one_letter_code
_entity_poly.pdbx_strand_id
1 'polypeptide(L)'
;MQRTRKTSFTPGLRNFISKIITPAVLVAGMLLLIIVNFNGVLKTTKTDENHFHNVVAFSQGALSLSFKQLSGTERPLVTYGGHEVLNLAQWSSSISVDGTITGLWNVDQGYSVDEAHNRIYSTMTSKDGWQVIQTTTLIDDHTITVAYSFSASPQDNVPPEKYVLSIAHVHNYWYNPQFGGDAFTGYVMNTLNGEGLQGDEAQNQAASLGQVKVAVSAGDVAPPKFVPGSMNIAATADGKGASWTKSFTTEYTIEHPAPSRVINLGTETITFSSIDQTGKPIGGPVMITPDASKSANK
;
A
#
# COMPACT_ATOMS: atom_id res chain seq x y z
N MET A 1 44.17 -59.85 -31.72
CA MET A 1 43.27 -58.69 -31.64
C MET A 1 42.97 -58.40 -30.18
N GLN A 2 43.54 -57.32 -29.64
CA GLN A 2 43.05 -56.48 -28.53
C GLN A 2 44.24 -55.65 -28.03
N ARG A 3 44.33 -54.40 -28.49
CA ARG A 3 45.26 -53.40 -27.92
C ARG A 3 44.53 -52.69 -26.79
N THR A 4 44.78 -53.12 -25.56
CA THR A 4 44.39 -52.38 -24.36
C THR A 4 45.31 -51.16 -24.21
N ARG A 5 44.85 -49.98 -24.65
CA ARG A 5 45.50 -48.70 -24.32
C ARG A 5 45.30 -48.42 -22.83
N LYS A 6 46.33 -48.65 -22.02
CA LYS A 6 46.43 -48.11 -20.67
C LYS A 6 46.78 -46.61 -20.77
N THR A 7 45.80 -45.74 -20.61
CA THR A 7 46.05 -44.32 -20.33
C THR A 7 46.52 -44.21 -18.88
N SER A 8 47.82 -44.35 -18.66
CA SER A 8 48.43 -44.05 -17.36
C SER A 8 48.48 -42.53 -17.19
N PHE A 9 47.53 -41.96 -16.46
CA PHE A 9 47.72 -40.63 -15.91
C PHE A 9 48.90 -40.67 -14.91
N THR A 10 49.94 -39.88 -15.18
CA THR A 10 51.13 -39.78 -14.34
C THR A 10 50.72 -39.41 -12.90
N PRO A 11 51.29 -40.04 -11.85
CA PRO A 11 50.91 -39.81 -10.45
C PRO A 11 50.91 -38.32 -10.02
N GLY A 12 51.78 -37.50 -10.63
CA GLY A 12 51.85 -36.06 -10.40
C GLY A 12 50.60 -35.29 -10.87
N LEU A 13 50.03 -35.65 -12.03
CA LEU A 13 48.82 -34.98 -12.52
C LEU A 13 47.61 -35.31 -11.66
N ARG A 14 47.52 -36.57 -11.17
CA ARG A 14 46.45 -37.00 -10.28
C ARG A 14 46.50 -36.29 -8.92
N ASN A 15 47.71 -36.06 -8.39
CA ASN A 15 47.90 -35.28 -7.15
C ASN A 15 47.62 -33.78 -7.33
N PHE A 16 47.94 -33.20 -8.50
CA PHE A 16 47.65 -31.80 -8.79
C PHE A 16 46.14 -31.55 -8.94
N ILE A 17 45.46 -32.42 -9.71
CA ILE A 17 44.00 -32.36 -9.89
C ILE A 17 43.29 -32.52 -8.53
N SER A 18 43.70 -33.50 -7.71
CA SER A 18 43.01 -33.77 -6.44
C SER A 18 43.27 -32.72 -5.34
N LYS A 19 44.45 -32.10 -5.31
CA LYS A 19 44.81 -31.13 -4.25
C LYS A 19 44.44 -29.69 -4.58
N ILE A 20 44.33 -29.32 -5.86
CA ILE A 20 44.13 -27.93 -6.26
C ILE A 20 42.81 -27.73 -6.97
N ILE A 21 42.50 -28.57 -7.96
CA ILE A 21 41.29 -28.40 -8.78
C ILE A 21 40.05 -28.85 -8.01
N THR A 22 40.10 -30.00 -7.33
CA THR A 22 38.93 -30.50 -6.59
C THR A 22 38.45 -29.55 -5.49
N PRO A 23 39.31 -28.97 -4.63
CA PRO A 23 38.86 -27.97 -3.64
C PRO A 23 38.34 -26.70 -4.29
N ALA A 24 38.99 -26.20 -5.35
CA ALA A 24 38.56 -25.00 -6.05
C ALA A 24 37.17 -25.16 -6.70
N VAL A 25 36.90 -26.31 -7.34
CA VAL A 25 35.59 -26.62 -7.93
C VAL A 25 34.53 -26.80 -6.85
N LEU A 26 34.87 -27.42 -5.71
CA LEU A 26 33.97 -27.54 -4.56
C LEU A 26 33.60 -26.17 -3.98
N VAL A 27 34.58 -25.29 -3.79
CA VAL A 27 34.34 -23.92 -3.27
C VAL A 27 33.53 -23.09 -4.27
N ALA A 28 33.84 -23.17 -5.57
CA ALA A 28 33.08 -22.47 -6.61
C ALA A 28 31.63 -23.00 -6.71
N GLY A 29 31.45 -24.33 -6.65
CA GLY A 29 30.12 -24.95 -6.63
C GLY A 29 29.32 -24.59 -5.39
N MET A 30 29.97 -24.51 -4.23
CA MET A 30 29.35 -24.08 -2.97
C MET A 30 28.97 -22.59 -3.00
N LEU A 31 29.84 -21.71 -3.52
CA LEU A 31 29.52 -20.29 -3.73
C LEU A 31 28.35 -20.10 -4.69
N LEU A 32 28.30 -20.87 -5.78
CA LEU A 32 27.21 -20.81 -6.74
C LEU A 32 25.90 -21.32 -6.15
N LEU A 33 25.94 -22.41 -5.38
CA LEU A 33 24.79 -22.90 -4.60
C LEU A 33 24.31 -21.88 -3.57
N ILE A 34 25.23 -21.16 -2.90
CA ILE A 34 24.90 -20.08 -1.97
C ILE A 34 24.19 -18.95 -2.74
N ILE A 35 24.74 -18.45 -3.83
CA ILE A 35 24.14 -17.33 -4.58
C ILE A 35 22.76 -17.71 -5.14
N VAL A 36 22.62 -18.92 -5.69
CA VAL A 36 21.36 -19.39 -6.28
C VAL A 36 20.32 -19.68 -5.18
N ASN A 37 20.69 -20.37 -4.10
CA ASN A 37 19.77 -20.68 -3.02
C ASN A 37 19.43 -19.46 -2.17
N PHE A 38 20.34 -18.51 -1.92
CA PHE A 38 19.98 -17.29 -1.19
C PHE A 38 19.04 -16.42 -2.00
N ASN A 39 19.23 -16.27 -3.31
CA ASN A 39 18.27 -15.54 -4.15
C ASN A 39 16.92 -16.26 -4.26
N GLY A 40 16.93 -17.60 -4.29
CA GLY A 40 15.73 -18.42 -4.24
C GLY A 40 14.99 -18.25 -2.91
N VAL A 41 15.68 -18.49 -1.79
CA VAL A 41 15.13 -18.35 -0.42
C VAL A 41 14.68 -16.92 -0.15
N LEU A 42 15.40 -15.87 -0.57
CA LEU A 42 14.93 -14.48 -0.42
C LEU A 42 13.65 -14.20 -1.21
N LYS A 43 13.47 -14.82 -2.39
CA LYS A 43 12.22 -14.72 -3.15
C LYS A 43 11.10 -15.52 -2.48
N THR A 44 11.37 -16.76 -2.06
CA THR A 44 10.38 -17.62 -1.41
C THR A 44 9.97 -17.08 -0.04
N THR A 45 10.88 -16.52 0.76
CA THR A 45 10.54 -15.86 2.03
C THR A 45 9.67 -14.63 1.80
N LYS A 46 9.93 -13.83 0.76
CA LYS A 46 9.02 -12.73 0.36
C LYS A 46 7.64 -13.25 -0.05
N THR A 47 7.56 -14.34 -0.82
CA THR A 47 6.29 -14.94 -1.25
C THR A 47 5.53 -15.62 -0.12
N ASP A 48 6.21 -16.29 0.82
CA ASP A 48 5.58 -16.99 1.95
C ASP A 48 5.11 -16.02 3.03
N GLU A 49 5.85 -14.94 3.29
CA GLU A 49 5.42 -13.85 4.20
C GLU A 49 4.19 -13.11 3.63
N ASN A 50 4.06 -13.05 2.29
CA ASN A 50 2.90 -12.53 1.57
C ASN A 50 1.69 -13.49 1.50
N HIS A 51 1.78 -14.72 1.99
CA HIS A 51 0.67 -15.69 1.96
C HIS A 51 0.22 -16.19 3.33
N PHE A 52 0.92 -15.83 4.41
CA PHE A 52 0.49 -16.15 5.76
C PHE A 52 -0.83 -15.39 6.09
N HIS A 53 -1.94 -16.14 6.16
CA HIS A 53 -3.26 -15.75 6.71
C HIS A 53 -4.26 -15.03 5.78
N ASN A 54 -4.25 -15.29 4.47
CA ASN A 54 -5.10 -14.57 3.49
C ASN A 54 -4.81 -13.05 3.49
N VAL A 55 -3.59 -12.69 3.84
CA VAL A 55 -3.06 -11.33 3.76
C VAL A 55 -2.16 -11.30 2.55
N VAL A 56 -2.44 -10.45 1.57
CA VAL A 56 -1.52 -10.11 0.49
C VAL A 56 -0.80 -8.84 0.91
N ALA A 57 0.52 -8.89 0.95
CA ALA A 57 1.33 -7.72 1.29
C ALA A 57 2.35 -7.44 0.19
N PHE A 58 2.60 -6.15 -0.03
CA PHE A 58 3.71 -5.65 -0.83
C PHE A 58 4.53 -4.73 0.05
N SER A 59 5.85 -4.81 -0.05
CA SER A 59 6.75 -3.92 0.67
C SER A 59 7.89 -3.50 -0.23
N GLN A 60 8.16 -2.20 -0.23
CA GLN A 60 9.33 -1.58 -0.83
C GLN A 60 9.94 -0.66 0.22
N GLY A 61 11.12 -1.01 0.73
CA GLY A 61 11.77 -0.25 1.80
C GLY A 61 10.89 -0.15 3.05
N ALA A 62 10.60 1.07 3.49
CA ALA A 62 9.80 1.33 4.68
C ALA A 62 8.29 1.33 4.40
N LEU A 63 7.86 1.59 3.16
CA LEU A 63 6.44 1.60 2.81
C LEU A 63 5.96 0.20 2.45
N SER A 64 4.82 -0.18 3.03
CA SER A 64 4.15 -1.43 2.71
C SER A 64 2.65 -1.23 2.54
N LEU A 65 2.11 -1.99 1.61
CA LEU A 65 0.70 -2.11 1.30
C LEU A 65 0.27 -3.51 1.73
N SER A 66 -0.68 -3.63 2.64
CA SER A 66 -1.21 -4.94 3.05
C SER A 66 -2.72 -4.98 2.85
N PHE A 67 -3.24 -6.13 2.43
CA PHE A 67 -4.64 -6.38 2.16
C PHE A 67 -5.03 -7.70 2.78
N LYS A 68 -6.09 -7.73 3.60
CA LYS A 68 -6.53 -8.96 4.27
C LYS A 68 -7.90 -9.39 3.77
N GLN A 69 -7.91 -10.46 2.99
CA GLN A 69 -9.07 -10.94 2.24
C GLN A 69 -10.18 -11.53 3.12
N LEU A 70 -9.89 -12.09 4.30
CA LEU A 70 -10.84 -12.92 5.05
C LEU A 70 -10.94 -12.67 6.57
N SER A 71 -10.35 -11.61 7.12
CA SER A 71 -10.47 -11.30 8.57
C SER A 71 -11.18 -10.00 8.92
N GLY A 72 -12.08 -9.53 8.05
CA GLY A 72 -13.06 -8.51 8.44
C GLY A 72 -12.62 -7.06 8.31
N THR A 73 -11.56 -6.76 7.55
CA THR A 73 -11.32 -5.38 7.07
C THR A 73 -11.33 -5.26 5.55
N GLU A 74 -10.93 -6.29 4.78
CA GLU A 74 -11.00 -6.37 3.31
C GLU A 74 -10.42 -5.12 2.60
N ARG A 75 -9.40 -4.48 3.16
CA ARG A 75 -8.92 -3.17 2.69
C ARG A 75 -7.43 -3.11 2.49
N PRO A 76 -6.97 -2.38 1.46
CA PRO A 76 -5.58 -1.99 1.36
C PRO A 76 -5.24 -0.99 2.48
N LEU A 77 -4.43 -1.45 3.42
CA LEU A 77 -3.83 -0.66 4.48
C LEU A 77 -2.43 -0.21 4.03
N VAL A 78 -2.18 1.08 4.07
CA VAL A 78 -0.85 1.65 3.86
C VAL A 78 -0.18 1.82 5.21
N THR A 79 1.00 1.23 5.33
CA THR A 79 1.84 1.35 6.53
C THR A 79 3.26 1.80 6.16
N TYR A 80 3.90 2.57 7.02
CA TYR A 80 5.30 2.98 6.87
C TYR A 80 6.10 2.60 8.13
N GLY A 81 7.16 1.81 7.98
CA GLY A 81 7.92 1.27 9.10
C GLY A 81 7.08 0.41 10.05
N GLY A 82 6.01 -0.23 9.55
CA GLY A 82 5.05 -1.00 10.35
C GLY A 82 3.95 -0.19 11.04
N HIS A 83 3.95 1.14 10.90
CA HIS A 83 2.90 2.02 11.44
C HIS A 83 1.84 2.35 10.38
N GLU A 84 0.56 2.36 10.77
CA GLU A 84 -0.52 2.79 9.88
C GLU A 84 -0.34 4.26 9.45
N VAL A 85 -0.51 4.51 8.15
CA VAL A 85 -0.42 5.84 7.54
C VAL A 85 -1.77 6.26 6.99
N LEU A 86 -2.44 5.34 6.29
CA LEU A 86 -3.68 5.60 5.56
C LEU A 86 -4.41 4.28 5.30
N ASN A 87 -5.70 4.26 5.60
CA ASN A 87 -6.59 3.17 5.21
C ASN A 87 -7.38 3.58 3.95
N LEU A 88 -7.15 2.85 2.85
CA LEU A 88 -7.76 3.13 1.56
C LEU A 88 -9.16 2.53 1.52
N ALA A 89 -10.17 3.42 1.55
CA ALA A 89 -11.61 3.15 1.53
C ALA A 89 -12.22 2.64 2.85
N GLN A 90 -12.95 3.51 3.58
CA GLN A 90 -13.72 3.15 4.79
C GLN A 90 -15.16 2.68 4.49
N TRP A 91 -15.85 2.07 5.48
CA TRP A 91 -17.31 1.78 5.45
C TRP A 91 -18.17 3.03 5.22
N SER A 92 -17.60 4.22 5.41
CA SER A 92 -18.28 5.48 5.12
C SER A 92 -18.18 5.90 3.65
N SER A 93 -17.48 5.12 2.80
CA SER A 93 -17.47 5.37 1.35
C SER A 93 -18.85 5.06 0.77
N SER A 94 -19.32 5.92 -0.11
CA SER A 94 -20.67 5.86 -0.65
C SER A 94 -20.71 6.26 -2.12
N ILE A 95 -21.82 5.92 -2.75
CA ILE A 95 -22.19 6.43 -4.06
C ILE A 95 -23.60 7.03 -3.96
N SER A 96 -23.79 8.20 -4.55
CA SER A 96 -25.10 8.80 -4.76
C SER A 96 -25.47 8.64 -6.23
N VAL A 97 -26.63 8.04 -6.51
CA VAL A 97 -27.21 7.94 -7.86
C VAL A 97 -28.46 8.80 -7.88
N ASP A 98 -28.41 9.91 -8.63
CA ASP A 98 -29.49 10.91 -8.69
C ASP A 98 -30.02 11.34 -7.31
N GLY A 99 -29.13 11.44 -6.32
CA GLY A 99 -29.44 11.82 -4.94
C GLY A 99 -29.68 10.65 -3.98
N THR A 100 -29.90 9.43 -4.47
CA THR A 100 -30.05 8.23 -3.62
C THR A 100 -28.69 7.70 -3.20
N ILE A 101 -28.39 7.72 -1.90
CA ILE A 101 -27.08 7.34 -1.36
C ILE A 101 -27.07 5.88 -0.93
N THR A 102 -26.06 5.13 -1.39
CA THR A 102 -25.79 3.75 -0.97
C THR A 102 -24.32 3.61 -0.56
N GLY A 103 -24.06 2.86 0.51
CA GLY A 103 -22.69 2.55 0.91
C GLY A 103 -22.00 1.63 -0.09
N LEU A 104 -20.77 1.93 -0.50
CA LEU A 104 -19.99 1.08 -1.43
C LEU A 104 -19.68 -0.30 -0.85
N TRP A 105 -19.81 -0.46 0.46
CA TRP A 105 -19.60 -1.73 1.13
C TRP A 105 -20.83 -2.66 1.09
N ASN A 106 -21.99 -2.15 0.69
CA ASN A 106 -23.24 -2.94 0.62
C ASN A 106 -23.41 -3.68 -0.71
N VAL A 107 -22.39 -3.71 -1.55
CA VAL A 107 -22.44 -4.32 -2.89
C VAL A 107 -21.47 -5.48 -3.01
N ASP A 108 -21.54 -6.21 -4.13
CA ASP A 108 -20.68 -7.36 -4.37
C ASP A 108 -19.23 -6.89 -4.61
N GLN A 109 -18.28 -7.49 -3.89
CA GLN A 109 -16.86 -7.12 -3.96
C GLN A 109 -16.01 -8.26 -4.53
N GLY A 110 -15.06 -7.90 -5.39
CA GLY A 110 -14.08 -8.81 -5.96
C GLY A 110 -12.67 -8.25 -5.84
N TYR A 111 -11.69 -9.14 -5.73
CA TYR A 111 -10.28 -8.75 -5.62
C TYR A 111 -9.40 -9.65 -6.47
N SER A 112 -8.36 -9.07 -7.06
CA SER A 112 -7.28 -9.82 -7.72
C SER A 112 -5.95 -9.11 -7.51
N VAL A 113 -4.87 -9.86 -7.68
CA VAL A 113 -3.52 -9.41 -7.34
C VAL A 113 -2.60 -9.69 -8.51
N ASP A 114 -1.75 -8.72 -8.81
CA ASP A 114 -0.69 -8.82 -9.81
C ASP A 114 0.65 -8.51 -9.12
N GLU A 115 1.26 -9.58 -8.63
CA GLU A 115 2.52 -9.51 -7.88
C GLU A 115 3.69 -9.03 -8.72
N ALA A 116 3.66 -9.26 -10.04
CA ALA A 116 4.73 -8.82 -10.93
C ALA A 116 4.83 -7.30 -11.01
N HIS A 117 3.71 -6.60 -10.77
CA HIS A 117 3.63 -5.15 -10.81
C HIS A 117 3.30 -4.51 -9.45
N ASN A 118 3.27 -5.28 -8.37
CA ASN A 118 2.85 -4.85 -7.02
C ASN A 118 1.47 -4.18 -7.00
N ARG A 119 0.48 -4.80 -7.67
CA ARG A 119 -0.87 -4.24 -7.82
C ARG A 119 -1.94 -5.07 -7.12
N ILE A 120 -2.90 -4.37 -6.53
CA ILE A 120 -4.16 -4.92 -6.02
C ILE A 120 -5.29 -4.28 -6.83
N TYR A 121 -6.12 -5.10 -7.44
CA TYR A 121 -7.35 -4.70 -8.09
C TYR A 121 -8.52 -5.02 -7.15
N SER A 122 -9.36 -4.03 -6.88
CA SER A 122 -10.60 -4.17 -6.15
C SER A 122 -11.76 -3.76 -7.05
N THR A 123 -12.79 -4.57 -7.12
CA THR A 123 -14.01 -4.28 -7.88
C THR A 123 -15.21 -4.26 -6.96
N MET A 124 -16.05 -3.25 -7.09
CA MET A 124 -17.31 -3.09 -6.35
C MET A 124 -18.43 -3.01 -7.38
N THR A 125 -19.34 -3.98 -7.38
CA THR A 125 -20.37 -4.12 -8.41
C THR A 125 -21.75 -4.12 -7.76
N SER A 126 -22.59 -3.16 -8.15
CA SER A 126 -23.97 -3.10 -7.70
C SER A 126 -24.89 -3.98 -8.53
N LYS A 127 -25.96 -4.44 -7.89
CA LYS A 127 -27.12 -5.05 -8.56
C LYS A 127 -27.85 -4.06 -9.46
N ASP A 128 -27.68 -2.76 -9.20
CA ASP A 128 -28.26 -1.65 -9.96
C ASP A 128 -27.41 -1.27 -11.20
N GLY A 129 -26.46 -2.13 -11.59
CA GLY A 129 -25.78 -2.03 -12.88
C GLY A 129 -24.59 -1.08 -12.94
N TRP A 130 -24.13 -0.51 -11.83
CA TRP A 130 -22.87 0.24 -11.77
C TRP A 130 -21.73 -0.58 -11.19
N GLN A 131 -20.50 -0.25 -11.58
CA GLN A 131 -19.27 -0.86 -11.09
C GLN A 131 -18.18 0.19 -10.87
N VAL A 132 -17.47 0.08 -9.76
CA VAL A 132 -16.24 0.82 -9.45
C VAL A 132 -15.06 -0.14 -9.44
N ILE A 133 -13.97 0.25 -10.08
CA ILE A 133 -12.71 -0.49 -10.10
C ILE A 133 -11.65 0.40 -9.45
N GLN A 134 -10.96 -0.12 -8.43
CA GLN A 134 -9.84 0.52 -7.76
C GLN A 134 -8.58 -0.30 -8.05
N THR A 135 -7.53 0.34 -8.53
CA THR A 135 -6.21 -0.29 -8.72
C THR A 135 -5.19 0.40 -7.83
N THR A 136 -4.70 -0.31 -6.83
CA THR A 136 -3.69 0.19 -5.89
C THR A 136 -2.33 -0.37 -6.30
N THR A 137 -1.33 0.49 -6.51
CA THR A 137 0.03 0.09 -6.92
C THR A 137 1.06 0.63 -5.95
N LEU A 138 1.94 -0.22 -5.43
CA LEU A 138 3.12 0.19 -4.68
C LEU A 138 4.26 0.54 -5.67
N ILE A 139 4.54 1.83 -5.82
CA ILE A 139 5.48 2.34 -6.83
C ILE A 139 6.92 2.21 -6.33
N ASP A 140 7.17 2.78 -5.15
CA ASP A 140 8.48 2.82 -4.49
C ASP A 140 8.32 2.82 -2.96
N ASP A 141 9.39 3.13 -2.24
CA ASP A 141 9.45 3.12 -0.79
C ASP A 141 8.81 4.33 -0.08
N HIS A 142 8.22 5.24 -0.85
CA HIS A 142 7.52 6.43 -0.35
C HIS A 142 6.20 6.71 -1.06
N THR A 143 5.88 6.00 -2.15
CA THR A 143 4.78 6.34 -3.04
C THR A 143 3.88 5.15 -3.37
N ILE A 144 2.57 5.37 -3.23
CA ILE A 144 1.49 4.50 -3.72
C ILE A 144 0.59 5.29 -4.66
N THR A 145 0.08 4.65 -5.70
CA THR A 145 -0.99 5.21 -6.54
C THR A 145 -2.27 4.41 -6.43
N VAL A 146 -3.40 5.09 -6.39
CA VAL A 146 -4.73 4.48 -6.41
C VAL A 146 -5.51 5.05 -7.59
N ALA A 147 -5.67 4.25 -8.64
CA ALA A 147 -6.44 4.63 -9.82
C ALA A 147 -7.89 4.15 -9.68
N TYR A 148 -8.84 5.02 -9.99
CA TYR A 148 -10.27 4.73 -9.92
C TYR A 148 -10.88 4.75 -11.33
N SER A 149 -11.71 3.76 -11.63
CA SER A 149 -12.50 3.70 -12.84
C SER A 149 -13.93 3.35 -12.51
N PHE A 150 -14.86 3.85 -13.32
CA PHE A 150 -16.28 3.66 -13.15
C PHE A 150 -16.92 3.19 -14.44
N SER A 151 -17.91 2.32 -14.34
CA SER A 151 -18.81 2.03 -15.45
C SER A 151 -20.23 1.88 -14.93
N ALA A 152 -21.20 2.25 -15.76
CA ALA A 152 -22.61 2.04 -15.49
C ALA A 152 -23.26 1.39 -16.69
N SER A 153 -24.14 0.44 -16.43
CA SER A 153 -25.05 -0.14 -17.41
C SER A 153 -26.40 0.58 -17.29
N PRO A 154 -27.14 0.72 -18.40
CA PRO A 154 -28.45 1.34 -18.34
C PRO A 154 -29.41 0.45 -17.55
N GLN A 155 -30.07 1.02 -16.55
CA GLN A 155 -31.15 0.37 -15.81
C GLN A 155 -32.49 0.89 -16.39
N ASP A 156 -33.40 -0.01 -16.75
CA ASP A 156 -34.79 0.30 -17.14
C ASP A 156 -34.96 1.37 -18.26
N ASN A 157 -33.99 1.51 -19.16
CA ASN A 157 -33.96 2.45 -20.29
C ASN A 157 -33.89 3.95 -19.92
N VAL A 158 -33.67 4.31 -18.65
CA VAL A 158 -33.39 5.70 -18.26
C VAL A 158 -32.02 5.73 -17.59
N PRO A 159 -30.96 6.18 -18.29
CA PRO A 159 -29.64 6.28 -17.69
C PRO A 159 -29.65 7.35 -16.59
N PRO A 160 -29.07 7.09 -15.41
CA PRO A 160 -28.98 8.10 -14.37
C PRO A 160 -28.23 9.34 -14.85
N GLU A 161 -28.67 10.51 -14.40
CA GLU A 161 -28.10 11.78 -14.83
C GLU A 161 -26.78 12.06 -14.11
N LYS A 162 -26.66 11.62 -12.86
CA LYS A 162 -25.52 11.95 -12.01
C LYS A 162 -25.16 10.83 -11.05
N TYR A 163 -23.86 10.54 -10.99
CA TYR A 163 -23.26 9.76 -9.94
C TYR A 163 -22.28 10.63 -9.13
N VAL A 164 -22.32 10.51 -7.81
CA VAL A 164 -21.32 11.10 -6.91
C VAL A 164 -20.68 9.97 -6.12
N LEU A 165 -19.42 9.69 -6.40
CA LEU A 165 -18.63 8.68 -5.69
C LEU A 165 -17.82 9.35 -4.59
N SER A 166 -18.05 8.95 -3.36
CA SER A 166 -17.40 9.47 -2.16
C SER A 166 -16.49 8.40 -1.57
N ILE A 167 -15.17 8.52 -1.82
CA ILE A 167 -14.16 7.58 -1.30
C ILE A 167 -13.62 8.11 0.03
N ALA A 168 -13.97 7.45 1.13
CA ALA A 168 -13.55 7.85 2.46
C ALA A 168 -12.17 7.27 2.81
N HIS A 169 -11.29 8.14 3.30
CA HIS A 169 -9.95 7.84 3.79
C HIS A 169 -9.91 8.04 5.29
N VAL A 170 -9.33 7.09 6.03
CA VAL A 170 -9.25 7.19 7.50
C VAL A 170 -7.87 6.88 8.05
N HIS A 171 -7.60 7.47 9.21
CA HIS A 171 -6.46 7.22 10.06
C HIS A 171 -6.83 7.56 11.51
N ASN A 172 -6.01 7.15 12.47
CA ASN A 172 -6.27 7.46 13.87
C ASN A 172 -6.28 8.97 14.14
N TYR A 173 -5.24 9.69 13.70
CA TYR A 173 -5.14 11.16 13.75
C TYR A 173 -4.15 11.68 12.70
N TRP A 174 -4.60 12.61 11.85
CA TRP A 174 -3.70 13.51 11.13
C TRP A 174 -3.67 14.87 11.81
N TYR A 175 -2.47 15.36 12.07
CA TYR A 175 -2.22 16.66 12.69
C TYR A 175 -1.95 17.74 11.64
N ASN A 176 -2.46 18.94 11.90
CA ASN A 176 -2.46 20.09 10.99
C ASN A 176 -2.85 19.71 9.55
N PRO A 177 -4.03 19.10 9.35
CA PRO A 177 -4.50 18.77 8.02
C PRO A 177 -4.67 20.04 7.18
N GLN A 178 -4.18 20.00 5.94
CA GLN A 178 -4.38 21.03 4.94
C GLN A 178 -5.10 20.42 3.76
N PHE A 179 -6.14 21.12 3.30
CA PHE A 179 -6.95 20.75 2.14
C PHE A 179 -6.74 21.81 1.07
N GLY A 180 -6.01 21.46 0.02
CA GLY A 180 -5.96 22.18 -1.24
C GLY A 180 -7.02 21.65 -2.22
N GLY A 181 -7.27 22.37 -3.31
CA GLY A 181 -8.29 21.99 -4.29
C GLY A 181 -8.14 20.56 -4.82
N ASP A 182 -6.90 20.10 -4.99
CA ASP A 182 -6.51 18.81 -5.56
C ASP A 182 -5.56 18.00 -4.65
N ALA A 183 -5.39 18.41 -3.39
CA ALA A 183 -4.49 17.70 -2.48
C ALA A 183 -4.91 17.80 -1.00
N PHE A 184 -4.60 16.74 -0.27
CA PHE A 184 -4.58 16.70 1.18
C PHE A 184 -3.13 16.53 1.67
N THR A 185 -2.77 17.21 2.75
CA THR A 185 -1.55 16.92 3.51
C THR A 185 -1.84 16.88 5.00
N GLY A 186 -1.18 16.01 5.74
CA GLY A 186 -1.26 15.98 7.19
C GLY A 186 -0.09 15.23 7.81
N TYR A 187 0.23 15.54 9.06
CA TYR A 187 1.25 14.81 9.79
C TYR A 187 0.64 13.56 10.42
N VAL A 188 1.22 12.40 10.12
CA VAL A 188 0.84 11.13 10.72
C VAL A 188 1.41 11.11 12.14
N MET A 189 0.53 10.98 13.12
CA MET A 189 0.92 10.95 14.52
C MET A 189 1.12 9.50 14.98
N ASN A 190 2.17 9.25 15.74
CA ASN A 190 2.38 7.92 16.31
C ASN A 190 1.39 7.66 17.46
N THR A 191 0.39 6.81 17.22
CA THR A 191 -0.63 6.46 18.22
C THR A 191 -0.36 5.08 18.82
N LEU A 192 0.89 4.80 19.19
CA LEU A 192 1.36 3.49 19.70
C LEU A 192 0.46 2.85 20.78
N ASN A 193 -0.36 3.63 21.48
CA ASN A 193 -1.20 3.12 22.57
C ASN A 193 -2.70 3.06 22.26
N GLY A 194 -3.18 3.45 21.07
CA GLY A 194 -4.62 3.41 20.74
C GLY A 194 -5.51 4.31 21.59
N GLU A 195 -4.97 4.94 22.64
CA GLU A 195 -5.65 5.96 23.43
C GLU A 195 -5.76 7.21 22.56
N GLY A 196 -7.00 7.63 22.33
CA GLY A 196 -7.24 8.89 21.64
C GLY A 196 -6.52 10.01 22.38
N LEU A 197 -5.86 10.90 21.64
CA LEU A 197 -5.28 12.11 22.21
C LEU A 197 -6.43 12.91 22.85
N GLN A 198 -6.62 12.79 24.16
CA GLN A 198 -7.63 13.52 24.92
C GLN A 198 -6.95 14.71 25.61
N GLY A 199 -7.47 15.93 25.38
CA GLY A 199 -7.04 17.15 26.08
C GLY A 199 -5.72 17.76 25.60
N ASP A 200 -5.14 18.62 26.45
CA ASP A 200 -3.88 19.37 26.22
C ASP A 200 -2.65 18.46 26.05
N GLU A 201 -2.76 17.17 26.37
CA GLU A 201 -1.70 16.17 26.17
C GLU A 201 -1.43 15.86 24.69
N ALA A 202 -2.41 16.12 23.81
CA ALA A 202 -2.26 16.03 22.36
C ALA A 202 -1.16 16.96 21.80
N GLN A 203 -0.89 18.07 22.48
CA GLN A 203 0.05 19.10 22.01
C GLN A 203 1.52 18.75 22.26
N ASN A 204 1.82 17.82 23.17
CA ASN A 204 3.18 17.67 23.71
C ASN A 204 3.84 16.29 23.57
N GLN A 205 3.17 15.22 23.14
CA GLN A 205 3.77 13.86 23.29
C GLN A 205 3.71 12.89 22.11
N ALA A 206 2.81 13.02 21.14
CA ALA A 206 2.85 12.10 20.00
C ALA A 206 3.93 12.57 19.00
N ALA A 207 5.05 11.86 18.94
CA ALA A 207 6.03 12.08 17.87
C ALA A 207 5.35 11.88 16.51
N SER A 208 5.53 12.83 15.59
CA SER A 208 5.12 12.60 14.21
C SER A 208 5.96 11.46 13.64
N LEU A 209 5.33 10.58 12.87
CA LEU A 209 6.01 9.55 12.08
C LEU A 209 6.51 10.12 10.75
N GLY A 210 5.86 11.17 10.28
CA GLY A 210 6.08 11.78 8.99
C GLY A 210 4.87 12.59 8.52
N GLN A 211 4.96 13.06 7.29
CA GLN A 211 3.87 13.72 6.58
C GLN A 211 3.33 12.79 5.50
N VAL A 212 2.01 12.67 5.43
CA VAL A 212 1.32 12.10 4.28
C VAL A 212 0.83 13.24 3.38
N LYS A 213 0.98 13.05 2.08
CA LYS A 213 0.39 13.87 1.03
C LYS A 213 -0.43 12.96 0.13
N VAL A 214 -1.67 13.33 -0.13
CA VAL A 214 -2.54 12.69 -1.13
C VAL A 214 -2.87 13.73 -2.17
N ALA A 215 -2.43 13.54 -3.40
CA ALA A 215 -2.74 14.42 -4.53
C ALA A 215 -3.60 13.67 -5.54
N VAL A 216 -4.61 14.32 -6.10
CA VAL A 216 -5.49 13.70 -7.10
C VAL A 216 -5.23 14.32 -8.47
N SER A 217 -4.99 13.46 -9.45
CA SER A 217 -5.05 13.81 -10.86
C SER A 217 -6.42 13.41 -11.42
N ALA A 218 -7.11 14.35 -12.06
CA ALA A 218 -8.40 14.08 -12.68
C ALA A 218 -8.25 13.20 -13.92
N GLY A 219 -9.22 12.29 -14.12
CA GLY A 219 -9.34 11.51 -15.35
C GLY A 219 -10.27 12.19 -16.36
N ASP A 220 -11.28 11.45 -16.80
CA ASP A 220 -12.32 11.87 -17.75
C ASP A 220 -13.44 12.71 -17.10
N VAL A 221 -13.33 13.01 -15.80
CA VAL A 221 -14.35 13.70 -14.99
C VAL A 221 -13.84 15.05 -14.49
N ALA A 222 -14.75 15.86 -13.94
CA ALA A 222 -14.38 17.10 -13.26
C ALA A 222 -13.36 16.83 -12.13
N PRO A 223 -12.44 17.78 -11.85
CA PRO A 223 -11.46 17.63 -10.79
C PRO A 223 -12.09 17.16 -9.47
N PRO A 224 -11.63 16.02 -8.92
CA PRO A 224 -12.15 15.51 -7.66
C PRO A 224 -11.90 16.50 -6.53
N LYS A 225 -12.80 16.51 -5.55
CA LYS A 225 -12.73 17.43 -4.42
C LYS A 225 -12.36 16.68 -3.15
N PHE A 226 -11.50 17.27 -2.34
CA PHE A 226 -11.29 16.81 -0.98
C PHE A 226 -12.31 17.45 -0.04
N VAL A 227 -13.10 16.62 0.61
CA VAL A 227 -14.05 17.02 1.65
C VAL A 227 -13.46 16.63 3.01
N PRO A 228 -13.16 17.59 3.89
CA PRO A 228 -12.67 17.28 5.23
C PRO A 228 -13.73 16.51 6.02
N GLY A 229 -13.28 15.49 6.76
CA GLY A 229 -14.10 14.89 7.81
C GLY A 229 -14.23 15.80 9.04
N SER A 230 -14.67 15.23 10.16
CA SER A 230 -14.78 15.99 11.42
C SER A 230 -13.42 16.54 11.85
N MET A 231 -13.26 17.86 11.74
CA MET A 231 -12.11 18.58 12.26
C MET A 231 -12.32 18.95 13.71
N ASN A 232 -11.32 18.70 14.53
CA ASN A 232 -11.25 19.21 15.88
C ASN A 232 -10.13 20.26 15.92
N ILE A 233 -10.42 21.37 16.58
CA ILE A 233 -9.50 22.50 16.68
C ILE A 233 -9.30 22.78 18.17
N ALA A 234 -8.07 22.65 18.65
CA ALA A 234 -7.69 23.03 20.00
C ALA A 234 -6.83 24.29 19.95
N ALA A 235 -7.09 25.24 20.85
CA ALA A 235 -6.20 26.37 21.04
C ALA A 235 -4.86 25.88 21.62
N THR A 236 -3.75 26.22 20.96
CA THR A 236 -2.40 26.00 21.48
C THR A 236 -1.97 27.17 22.36
N ALA A 237 -1.03 26.93 23.27
CA ALA A 237 -0.50 27.97 24.15
C ALA A 237 0.15 29.16 23.41
N ASP A 238 0.54 28.97 22.15
CA ASP A 238 1.07 30.00 21.24
C ASP A 238 -0.01 30.68 20.37
N GLY A 239 -1.29 30.35 20.57
CA GLY A 239 -2.43 30.93 19.86
C GLY A 239 -2.61 30.47 18.41
N LYS A 240 -1.77 29.54 17.91
CA LYS A 240 -1.80 29.11 16.50
C LYS A 240 -2.84 28.06 16.16
N GLY A 241 -3.47 27.44 17.15
CA GLY A 241 -4.52 26.44 16.94
C GLY A 241 -3.95 25.15 16.36
N ALA A 242 -3.99 24.07 17.12
CA ALA A 242 -3.75 22.74 16.59
C ALA A 242 -5.04 22.21 15.99
N SER A 243 -4.97 21.69 14.76
CA SER A 243 -6.12 21.03 14.12
C SER A 243 -5.81 19.57 13.88
N TRP A 244 -6.83 18.72 14.03
CA TRP A 244 -6.72 17.31 13.70
C TRP A 244 -7.99 16.77 13.05
N THR A 245 -7.81 15.82 12.16
CA THR A 245 -8.88 15.05 11.54
C THR A 245 -8.56 13.57 11.55
N LYS A 246 -9.60 12.74 11.57
CA LYS A 246 -9.49 11.27 11.46
C LYS A 246 -9.90 10.76 10.10
N SER A 247 -10.53 11.62 9.30
CA SER A 247 -11.07 11.24 8.01
C SER A 247 -11.06 12.41 7.04
N PHE A 248 -11.04 12.05 5.76
CA PHE A 248 -11.44 12.94 4.68
C PHE A 248 -12.05 12.08 3.56
N THR A 249 -12.68 12.72 2.60
CA THR A 249 -13.31 12.05 1.47
C THR A 249 -12.79 12.67 0.17
N THR A 250 -12.43 11.83 -0.79
CA THR A 250 -12.26 12.25 -2.19
C THR A 250 -13.59 12.05 -2.91
N GLU A 251 -14.17 13.12 -3.42
CA GLU A 251 -15.45 13.11 -4.14
C GLU A 251 -15.22 13.21 -5.65
N TYR A 252 -15.75 12.23 -6.39
CA TYR A 252 -15.76 12.21 -7.85
C TYR A 252 -17.20 12.41 -8.34
N THR A 253 -17.41 13.40 -9.20
CA THR A 253 -18.72 13.65 -9.82
C THR A 253 -18.71 13.21 -11.27
N ILE A 254 -19.68 12.38 -11.65
CA ILE A 254 -19.85 11.84 -12.99
C ILE A 254 -21.21 12.32 -13.48
N GLU A 255 -21.22 13.19 -14.50
CA GLU A 255 -22.44 13.73 -15.09
C GLU A 255 -22.69 13.08 -16.45
N HIS A 256 -23.93 12.70 -16.69
CA HIS A 256 -24.41 12.06 -17.92
C HIS A 256 -23.50 10.92 -18.41
N PRO A 257 -23.21 9.90 -17.59
CA PRO A 257 -22.30 8.83 -17.98
C PRO A 257 -22.86 8.09 -19.21
N ALA A 258 -21.99 7.91 -20.20
CA ALA A 258 -22.31 7.06 -21.34
C ALA A 258 -22.49 5.61 -20.86
N PRO A 259 -23.63 4.96 -21.12
CA PRO A 259 -23.85 3.58 -20.72
C PRO A 259 -22.78 2.65 -21.32
N SER A 260 -22.37 1.65 -20.55
CA SER A 260 -21.40 0.61 -20.93
C SER A 260 -20.01 1.12 -21.33
N ARG A 261 -19.67 2.37 -20.97
CA ARG A 261 -18.33 2.92 -21.13
C ARG A 261 -17.61 2.93 -19.78
N VAL A 262 -16.33 2.55 -19.80
CA VAL A 262 -15.44 2.79 -18.66
C VAL A 262 -14.98 4.24 -18.68
N ILE A 263 -15.19 4.93 -17.57
CA ILE A 263 -14.80 6.31 -17.31
C ILE A 263 -13.63 6.26 -16.32
N ASN A 264 -12.49 6.85 -16.68
CA ASN A 264 -11.40 7.02 -15.74
C ASN A 264 -11.76 8.17 -14.78
N LEU A 265 -11.83 7.91 -13.48
CA LEU A 265 -12.16 8.94 -12.50
C LEU A 265 -10.94 9.77 -12.11
N GLY A 266 -9.76 9.16 -12.18
CA GLY A 266 -8.51 9.80 -11.79
C GLY A 266 -7.59 8.86 -11.04
N THR A 267 -6.47 9.43 -10.59
CA THR A 267 -5.48 8.72 -9.77
C THR A 267 -5.09 9.55 -8.57
N GLU A 268 -5.26 8.97 -7.39
CA GLU A 268 -4.68 9.44 -6.14
C GLU A 268 -3.21 9.00 -6.06
N THR A 269 -2.31 9.94 -5.83
CA THR A 269 -0.90 9.69 -5.51
C THR A 269 -0.69 9.98 -4.03
N ILE A 270 -0.36 8.94 -3.28
CA ILE A 270 -0.10 9.00 -1.85
C ILE A 270 1.40 8.95 -1.66
N THR A 271 1.97 10.02 -1.12
CA THR A 271 3.39 10.12 -0.80
C THR A 271 3.56 10.25 0.71
N PHE A 272 4.49 9.48 1.28
CA PHE A 272 4.93 9.63 2.65
C PHE A 272 6.32 10.26 2.70
N SER A 273 6.55 11.15 3.65
CA SER A 273 7.87 11.75 3.90
C SER A 273 8.17 11.67 5.39
N SER A 274 9.32 11.13 5.75
CA SER A 274 9.76 11.03 7.16
C SER A 274 10.29 12.39 7.64
N ILE A 275 9.37 13.35 7.80
CA ILE A 275 9.64 14.71 8.28
C ILE A 275 8.72 15.05 9.46
N ASP A 276 9.25 15.78 10.44
CA ASP A 276 8.49 16.26 11.58
C ASP A 276 7.63 17.48 11.22
N GLN A 277 6.86 17.95 12.20
CA GLN A 277 5.99 19.12 12.07
C GLN A 277 6.75 20.43 11.77
N THR A 278 8.08 20.45 11.96
CA THR A 278 8.96 21.58 11.62
C THR A 278 9.59 21.43 10.22
N GLY A 279 9.28 20.35 9.52
CA GLY A 279 9.83 20.01 8.20
C GLY A 279 11.24 19.39 8.27
N LYS A 280 11.73 19.03 9.46
CA LYS A 280 13.03 18.39 9.61
C LYS A 280 12.91 16.88 9.41
N PRO A 281 13.89 16.22 8.79
CA PRO A 281 13.91 14.76 8.69
C PRO A 281 13.83 14.11 10.08
N ILE A 282 12.90 13.18 10.24
CA ILE A 282 12.88 12.23 11.36
C ILE A 282 13.84 11.11 10.94
N GLY A 283 14.72 10.68 11.85
CA GLY A 283 15.56 9.51 11.57
C GLY A 283 14.66 8.37 11.12
N GLY A 284 14.90 7.84 9.91
CA GLY A 284 14.03 6.82 9.32
C GLY A 284 13.90 5.61 10.27
N PRO A 285 12.81 4.84 10.16
CA PRO A 285 12.66 3.62 10.95
C PRO A 285 13.92 2.77 10.75
N VAL A 286 14.64 2.50 11.83
CA VAL A 286 15.76 1.56 11.80
C VAL A 286 15.13 0.23 11.42
N MET A 287 15.38 -0.24 10.21
CA MET A 287 15.03 -1.59 9.78
C MET A 287 15.56 -2.54 10.85
N ILE A 288 14.65 -3.11 11.66
CA ILE A 288 15.02 -4.13 12.62
C ILE A 288 15.46 -5.31 11.76
N THR A 289 16.77 -5.46 11.59
CA THR A 289 17.31 -6.63 10.91
C THR A 289 16.88 -7.81 11.77
N PRO A 290 16.18 -8.82 11.23
CA PRO A 290 15.78 -9.98 12.00
C PRO A 290 17.02 -10.54 12.69
N ASP A 291 16.98 -10.62 14.01
CA ASP A 291 18.11 -11.09 14.81
C ASP A 291 18.42 -12.54 14.39
N ALA A 292 19.47 -12.68 13.58
CA ALA A 292 19.93 -13.96 13.04
C ALA A 292 20.32 -14.96 14.15
N SER A 293 20.40 -14.51 15.41
CA SER A 293 20.70 -15.38 16.55
C SER A 293 19.51 -16.25 17.00
N LYS A 294 18.28 -15.98 16.56
CA LYS A 294 17.09 -16.77 16.99
C LYS A 294 16.69 -17.92 16.08
N SER A 295 17.34 -18.13 14.93
CA SER A 295 17.03 -19.27 14.04
C SER A 295 17.80 -20.56 14.36
N ALA A 296 18.63 -20.58 15.41
CA ALA A 296 19.47 -21.73 15.74
C ALA A 296 18.82 -22.75 16.69
N ASN A 297 17.58 -22.53 17.14
CA ASN A 297 16.85 -23.49 17.98
C ASN A 297 15.52 -23.90 17.34
N LYS A 298 15.59 -24.68 16.26
CA LYS A 298 14.57 -25.66 15.86
C LYS A 298 15.25 -26.85 15.19
#